data_AF-A0A7S0SZH6-F1
#
_entry.id   AF-A0A7S0SZH6-F1
#
_cell.length_a   1.000
_cell.length_b   1.000
_cell.length_c   1.000
_cell.angle_alpha   90.00
_cell.angle_beta   90.00
_cell.angle_gamma   90.00
#
_symmetry.space_group_name_H-M   'P 1'
#
loop_
_entity.id
_entity.type
_entity.pdbx_description
1 polymer ?
#
loop_
_entity_poly.entity_id
_entity_poly.type
_entity_poly.pdbx_seq_one_letter_code
_entity_poly.pdbx_strand_id
1 'polypeptide(L)'
;MKKHPVALVEDGPSAPTEYAMNRPRREAAVGGSAVGGGTFRDAGGGTLDLHPLRHFALGTPGSGAAGTQPFALTVSPSTLLVMDLHAHLCTNEVIGFLGGGYDPVTKTIVVERAFPGRGQASGRDVEMDAVAAVELQAQVEAQNLKVVGWYHSHPVFEPIPSGVDIDNQLNYQRLFRDEATGVEPFVGFIVGPYDLRMPTQVSEVTAFVAQQRRGRGGDEELPFEVHYGVTTDAPGPLALSAMAAVVVSNKATAGRVNPTELWRPFTTLVDTKPVGGPCTKLAKLRASLLARLPAGIGEIDSDEILDGVAKEMQAAWGIDLGYDKPKPKP
;
A
#
# COMPACT_ATOMS: atom_id res chain seq x y z
N MET A 1 -14.24 28.02 54.75
CA MET A 1 -13.33 27.02 54.15
C MET A 1 -13.05 27.41 52.72
N LYS A 2 -11.81 27.77 52.41
CA LYS A 2 -11.38 28.29 51.10
C LYS A 2 -11.20 27.11 50.12
N LYS A 3 -11.77 27.23 48.92
CA LYS A 3 -11.53 26.29 47.81
C LYS A 3 -10.15 26.57 47.21
N HIS A 4 -9.29 25.56 47.17
CA HIS A 4 -8.05 25.58 46.39
C HIS A 4 -8.38 25.21 44.93
N PRO A 5 -7.91 25.97 43.93
CA PRO A 5 -7.95 25.52 42.54
C PRO A 5 -6.77 24.59 42.26
N VAL A 6 -7.06 23.45 41.61
CA VAL A 6 -6.04 22.56 41.04
C VAL A 6 -5.57 23.18 39.73
N ALA A 7 -4.27 23.46 39.63
CA ALA A 7 -3.65 23.96 38.42
C ALA A 7 -3.56 22.83 37.37
N LEU A 8 -4.03 23.12 36.16
CA LEU A 8 -3.77 22.30 34.97
C LEU A 8 -2.29 22.50 34.61
N VAL A 9 -1.54 21.39 34.60
CA VAL A 9 -0.19 21.36 34.04
C VAL A 9 -0.36 21.29 32.54
N GLU A 10 0.01 22.35 31.83
CA GLU A 10 0.16 22.31 30.38
C GLU A 10 1.39 21.44 30.06
N ASP A 11 1.16 20.26 29.48
CA ASP A 11 2.24 19.47 28.89
C ASP A 11 2.76 20.22 27.67
N GLY A 12 4.01 20.68 27.78
CA GLY A 12 4.73 21.29 26.66
C GLY A 12 4.91 20.30 25.50
N PRO A 13 5.24 20.81 24.29
CA PRO A 13 5.43 19.95 23.13
C PRO A 13 6.51 18.89 23.42
N SER A 14 6.14 17.62 23.23
CA SER A 14 7.04 16.48 23.39
C SER A 14 8.25 16.61 22.48
N ALA A 15 9.44 16.29 23.01
CA ALA A 15 10.69 16.35 22.27
C ALA A 15 10.62 15.53 20.97
N PRO A 16 11.22 16.01 19.85
CA PRO A 16 11.25 15.27 18.60
C PRO A 16 11.97 13.93 18.77
N THR A 17 11.45 12.88 18.12
CA THR A 17 12.10 11.56 18.08
C THR A 17 13.43 11.63 17.34
N GLU A 18 14.32 10.67 17.62
CA GLU A 18 15.65 10.56 16.97
C GLU A 18 15.55 10.53 15.43
N TYR A 19 14.47 9.96 14.89
CA TYR A 19 14.10 10.00 13.49
C TYR A 19 13.85 11.43 12.96
N ALA A 20 13.08 12.24 13.69
CA ALA A 20 12.82 13.63 13.32
C ALA A 20 14.07 14.51 13.41
N MET A 21 15.01 14.17 14.30
CA MET A 21 16.27 14.90 14.47
C MET A 21 17.31 14.57 13.40
N ASN A 22 17.32 13.35 12.88
CA ASN A 22 18.33 12.89 11.91
C ASN A 22 17.87 12.92 10.44
N ARG A 23 16.70 13.51 10.14
CA ARG A 23 16.20 13.62 8.75
C ARG A 23 17.06 14.58 7.90
N PRO A 24 17.60 14.14 6.74
CA PRO A 24 18.27 15.04 5.81
C PRO A 24 17.31 16.09 5.25
N ARG A 25 17.62 17.37 5.43
CA ARG A 25 16.96 18.47 4.69
C ARG A 25 17.70 18.66 3.37
N ARG A 26 17.01 18.51 2.24
CA ARG A 26 17.61 18.79 0.92
C ARG A 26 17.25 20.19 0.43
N GLU A 27 18.30 20.94 0.09
CA GLU A 27 18.27 22.13 -0.75
C GLU A 27 17.92 21.76 -2.19
N ALA A 28 17.19 22.63 -2.88
CA ALA A 28 16.75 22.43 -4.25
C ALA A 28 17.95 22.38 -5.22
N ALA A 29 18.24 21.21 -5.77
CA ALA A 29 19.28 21.05 -6.79
C ALA A 29 18.69 21.22 -8.20
N VAL A 30 19.38 22.06 -8.99
CA VAL A 30 19.04 22.47 -10.35
C VAL A 30 19.51 21.41 -11.36
N GLY A 31 18.55 20.94 -12.17
CA GLY A 31 18.64 20.48 -13.57
C GLY A 31 19.89 19.75 -14.08
N GLY A 32 19.69 18.50 -14.51
CA GLY A 32 20.56 17.81 -15.46
C GLY A 32 19.85 16.62 -16.11
N SER A 33 19.51 16.74 -17.40
CA SER A 33 18.86 15.68 -18.18
C SER A 33 19.81 14.51 -18.47
N ALA A 34 19.32 13.28 -18.30
CA ALA A 34 19.87 12.09 -18.93
C ALA A 34 18.73 11.25 -19.52
N VAL A 35 19.01 10.70 -20.70
CA VAL A 35 18.07 10.14 -21.67
C VAL A 35 17.78 8.68 -21.36
N GLY A 36 16.50 8.29 -21.36
CA GLY A 36 16.09 6.88 -21.44
C GLY A 36 15.12 6.39 -20.35
N GLY A 37 14.10 7.17 -20.01
CA GLY A 37 12.95 6.72 -19.21
C GLY A 37 11.67 7.26 -19.84
N GLY A 38 10.60 6.47 -19.88
CA GLY A 38 9.29 6.95 -20.34
C GLY A 38 8.84 8.08 -19.41
N THR A 39 8.93 9.31 -19.88
CA THR A 39 8.56 10.50 -19.09
C THR A 39 7.04 10.58 -19.01
N PHE A 40 6.47 10.12 -17.89
CA PHE A 40 5.04 10.25 -17.63
C PHE A 40 4.80 11.65 -17.04
N ARG A 41 3.79 12.36 -17.57
CA ARG A 41 3.37 13.66 -17.06
C ARG A 41 2.24 13.45 -16.06
N ASP A 42 2.42 13.91 -14.83
CA ASP A 42 1.38 13.86 -13.81
C ASP A 42 0.27 14.89 -14.09
N ALA A 43 -0.80 14.86 -13.28
CA ALA A 43 -1.93 15.80 -13.37
C ALA A 43 -1.55 17.28 -13.12
N GLY A 44 -0.34 17.54 -12.59
CA GLY A 44 0.24 18.86 -12.35
C GLY A 44 1.33 19.27 -13.37
N GLY A 45 1.60 18.44 -14.39
CA GLY A 45 2.62 18.70 -15.41
C GLY A 45 4.07 18.43 -14.98
N GLY A 46 4.29 17.82 -13.82
CA GLY A 46 5.60 17.30 -13.38
C GLY A 46 5.98 16.03 -14.13
N THR A 47 7.28 15.79 -14.29
CA THR A 47 7.80 14.54 -14.87
C THR A 47 8.20 13.64 -13.71
N LEU A 48 7.48 12.54 -13.50
CA LEU A 48 7.84 11.54 -12.51
C LEU A 48 8.73 10.51 -13.20
N ASP A 49 9.98 10.41 -12.77
CA ASP A 49 10.92 9.42 -13.29
C ASP A 49 10.69 8.09 -12.56
N LEU A 50 10.06 7.14 -13.25
CA LEU A 50 9.82 5.79 -12.77
C LEU A 50 11.03 4.90 -13.09
N HIS A 51 11.42 4.07 -12.11
CA HIS A 51 12.58 3.20 -12.20
C HIS A 51 12.17 1.74 -12.42
N PRO A 52 12.41 1.16 -13.60
CA PRO A 52 12.01 -0.21 -13.90
C PRO A 52 12.59 -1.20 -12.89
N LEU A 53 11.73 -2.10 -12.41
CA LEU A 53 12.13 -3.17 -11.51
C LEU A 53 13.13 -4.10 -12.18
N ARG A 54 14.16 -4.47 -11.43
CA ARG A 54 15.09 -5.55 -11.78
C ARG A 54 14.57 -6.86 -11.19
N HIS A 55 14.90 -7.96 -11.84
CA HIS A 55 14.57 -9.28 -11.30
C HIS A 55 15.78 -9.90 -10.60
N PHE A 56 15.52 -10.63 -9.54
CA PHE A 56 16.52 -11.48 -8.91
C PHE A 56 16.93 -12.63 -9.84
N ALA A 57 18.14 -13.16 -9.63
CA ALA A 57 18.54 -14.41 -10.25
C ALA A 57 17.63 -15.55 -9.77
N LEU A 58 17.39 -16.53 -10.65
CA LEU A 58 16.62 -17.72 -10.30
C LEU A 58 17.29 -18.45 -9.12
N GLY A 59 16.51 -18.69 -8.07
CA GLY A 59 16.97 -19.40 -6.89
C GLY A 59 15.94 -19.32 -5.76
N THR A 60 16.15 -20.12 -4.72
CA THR A 60 15.26 -20.14 -3.55
C THR A 60 15.40 -18.83 -2.77
N PRO A 61 14.31 -18.07 -2.55
CA PRO A 61 14.33 -16.89 -1.70
C PRO A 61 14.87 -17.20 -0.29
N GLY A 62 15.68 -16.31 0.28
CA GLY A 62 16.30 -16.52 1.60
C GLY A 62 17.51 -17.46 1.61
N SER A 63 17.85 -18.13 0.49
CA SER A 63 19.00 -19.05 0.43
C SER A 63 20.35 -18.40 0.72
N GLY A 64 20.49 -17.08 0.54
CA GLY A 64 21.76 -16.36 0.66
C GLY A 64 22.67 -16.52 -0.56
N ALA A 65 22.21 -17.18 -1.62
CA ALA A 65 22.95 -17.25 -2.88
C ALA A 65 23.08 -15.85 -3.52
N ALA A 66 24.20 -15.61 -4.22
CA ALA A 66 24.47 -14.30 -4.80
C ALA A 66 23.40 -13.90 -5.83
N GLY A 67 22.80 -12.73 -5.61
CA GLY A 67 21.81 -12.16 -6.53
C GLY A 67 20.42 -12.80 -6.47
N THR A 68 20.14 -13.71 -5.54
CA THR A 68 18.80 -14.24 -5.30
C THR A 68 18.01 -13.34 -4.34
N GLN A 69 16.69 -13.54 -4.28
CA GLN A 69 15.81 -12.78 -3.38
C GLN A 69 16.23 -12.96 -1.92
N PRO A 70 16.38 -11.88 -1.13
CA PRO A 70 17.02 -11.92 0.20
C PRO A 70 16.23 -12.69 1.27
N PHE A 71 14.92 -12.80 1.11
CA PHE A 71 14.01 -13.49 2.02
C PHE A 71 12.82 -14.08 1.26
N ALA A 72 12.22 -15.15 1.79
CA ALA A 72 10.90 -15.58 1.35
C ALA A 72 9.84 -14.59 1.84
N LEU A 73 8.80 -14.36 1.05
CA LEU A 73 7.70 -13.45 1.40
C LEU A 73 6.36 -14.17 1.22
N THR A 74 5.55 -14.14 2.28
CA THR A 74 4.19 -14.68 2.27
C THR A 74 3.23 -13.60 2.75
N VAL A 75 2.11 -13.43 2.05
CA VAL A 75 1.12 -12.38 2.33
C VAL A 75 -0.25 -13.00 2.57
N SER A 76 -0.98 -12.53 3.58
CA SER A 76 -2.35 -12.98 3.81
C SER A 76 -3.32 -12.38 2.78
N PRO A 77 -4.36 -13.13 2.36
CA PRO A 77 -5.48 -12.59 1.57
C PRO A 77 -6.11 -11.35 2.21
N SER A 78 -6.21 -11.34 3.55
CA SER A 78 -6.73 -10.21 4.33
C SER A 78 -5.92 -8.92 4.12
N THR A 79 -4.60 -9.01 4.04
CA THR A 79 -3.72 -7.87 3.77
C THR A 79 -3.98 -7.32 2.36
N LEU A 80 -4.02 -8.20 1.36
CA LEU A 80 -4.26 -7.81 -0.03
C LEU A 80 -5.62 -7.12 -0.19
N LEU A 81 -6.68 -7.65 0.44
CA LEU A 81 -8.01 -7.04 0.42
C LEU A 81 -8.00 -5.61 0.98
N VAL A 82 -7.33 -5.38 2.12
CA VAL A 82 -7.29 -4.06 2.76
C VAL A 82 -6.45 -3.07 1.94
N MET A 83 -5.27 -3.48 1.44
CA MET A 83 -4.43 -2.63 0.57
C MET A 83 -5.17 -2.25 -0.72
N ASP A 84 -5.76 -3.24 -1.39
CA ASP A 84 -6.46 -3.05 -2.67
C ASP A 84 -7.71 -2.18 -2.48
N LEU A 85 -8.49 -2.42 -1.42
CA LEU A 85 -9.60 -1.56 -1.06
C LEU A 85 -9.12 -0.12 -0.80
N HIS A 86 -8.11 0.09 0.04
CA HIS A 86 -7.62 1.43 0.35
C HIS A 86 -7.20 2.22 -0.90
N ALA A 87 -6.46 1.58 -1.80
CA ALA A 87 -6.03 2.18 -3.07
C ALA A 87 -7.21 2.57 -3.99
N HIS A 88 -8.34 1.86 -3.92
CA HIS A 88 -9.53 2.17 -4.73
C HIS A 88 -10.38 3.33 -4.18
N LEU A 89 -10.23 3.71 -2.91
CA LEU A 89 -11.13 4.69 -2.28
C LEU A 89 -10.68 6.14 -2.49
N CYS A 90 -9.47 6.37 -3.00
CA CYS A 90 -8.90 7.69 -3.22
C CYS A 90 -8.26 7.81 -4.62
N THR A 91 -8.44 8.97 -5.26
CA THR A 91 -7.77 9.32 -6.53
C THR A 91 -6.36 9.84 -6.32
N ASN A 92 -6.03 10.24 -5.09
CA ASN A 92 -4.67 10.53 -4.68
C ASN A 92 -4.00 9.25 -4.20
N GLU A 93 -2.68 9.24 -4.17
CA GLU A 93 -1.94 8.13 -3.57
C GLU A 93 -2.33 7.98 -2.09
N VAL A 94 -2.36 6.74 -1.62
CA VAL A 94 -2.57 6.41 -0.22
C VAL A 94 -1.35 5.69 0.31
N ILE A 95 -1.17 5.63 1.64
CA ILE A 95 -0.03 4.95 2.26
C ILE A 95 -0.48 4.19 3.52
N GLY A 96 0.25 3.15 3.89
CA GLY A 96 0.08 2.47 5.17
C GLY A 96 1.23 1.52 5.51
N PHE A 97 1.17 0.96 6.72
CA PHE A 97 2.13 -0.04 7.17
C PHE A 97 1.62 -1.47 7.01
N LEU A 98 2.57 -2.40 6.96
CA LEU A 98 2.32 -3.84 6.91
C LEU A 98 2.80 -4.46 8.22
N GLY A 99 1.88 -5.10 8.93
CA GLY A 99 2.13 -5.79 10.18
C GLY A 99 2.26 -7.30 9.96
N GLY A 100 3.24 -7.90 10.62
CA GLY A 100 3.55 -9.31 10.47
C GLY A 100 4.75 -9.73 11.33
N GLY A 101 5.50 -10.70 10.83
CA GLY A 101 6.70 -11.22 11.48
C GLY A 101 7.82 -11.54 10.49
N TYR A 102 9.05 -11.47 10.98
CA TYR A 102 10.24 -11.97 10.29
C TYR A 102 10.85 -13.10 11.13
N ASP A 103 11.08 -14.25 10.49
CA ASP A 103 11.82 -15.36 11.07
C ASP A 103 13.26 -15.37 10.53
N PRO A 104 14.28 -15.08 11.37
CA PRO A 104 15.69 -15.05 10.95
C PRO A 104 16.25 -16.44 10.61
N VAL A 105 15.65 -17.52 11.09
CA VAL A 105 16.13 -18.89 10.82
C VAL A 105 15.77 -19.30 9.40
N THR A 106 14.50 -19.14 9.03
CA THR A 106 14.03 -19.46 7.67
C THR A 106 14.20 -18.31 6.69
N LYS A 107 14.55 -17.10 7.18
CA LYS A 107 14.59 -15.84 6.41
C LYS A 107 13.29 -15.60 5.67
N THR A 108 12.18 -15.67 6.41
CA THR A 108 10.83 -15.52 5.87
C THR A 108 10.14 -14.32 6.51
N ILE A 109 9.58 -13.45 5.68
CA ILE A 109 8.61 -12.43 6.11
C ILE A 109 7.21 -12.98 5.89
N VAL A 110 6.38 -12.92 6.93
CA VAL A 110 4.94 -13.16 6.82
C VAL A 110 4.23 -11.84 7.07
N VAL A 111 3.50 -11.35 6.07
CA VAL A 111 2.65 -10.16 6.17
C VAL A 111 1.23 -10.60 6.47
N GLU A 112 0.74 -10.25 7.65
CA GLU A 112 -0.54 -10.73 8.16
C GLU A 112 -1.67 -9.71 8.04
N ARG A 113 -1.35 -8.41 8.19
CA ARG A 113 -2.34 -7.32 8.19
C ARG A 113 -1.78 -6.05 7.56
N ALA A 114 -2.65 -5.29 6.90
CA ALA A 114 -2.37 -3.93 6.46
C ALA A 114 -3.00 -2.91 7.41
N PHE A 115 -2.30 -1.81 7.65
CA PHE A 115 -2.69 -0.71 8.52
C PHE A 115 -2.73 0.59 7.71
N PRO A 116 -3.90 0.92 7.13
CA PRO A 116 -4.11 2.14 6.35
C PRO A 116 -3.79 3.41 7.15
N GLY A 117 -2.85 4.19 6.63
CA GLY A 117 -2.46 5.46 7.22
C GLY A 117 -3.23 6.65 6.65
N ARG A 118 -3.08 7.80 7.30
CA ARG A 118 -3.47 9.10 6.74
C ARG A 118 -2.24 9.70 6.07
N GLY A 119 -2.21 9.68 4.74
CA GLY A 119 -1.16 10.35 3.98
C GLY A 119 -1.34 11.87 4.00
N GLN A 120 -0.25 12.63 4.09
CA GLN A 120 -0.28 14.05 3.79
C GLN A 120 0.12 14.24 2.33
N ALA A 121 -0.86 14.44 1.45
CA ALA A 121 -0.62 14.73 0.05
C ALA A 121 0.05 16.11 -0.08
N SER A 122 1.38 16.16 -0.15
CA SER A 122 2.14 17.37 -0.47
C SER A 122 2.38 17.47 -1.98
N GLY A 123 1.29 17.43 -2.74
CA GLY A 123 1.27 17.70 -4.18
C GLY A 123 1.85 16.63 -5.11
N ARG A 124 2.90 15.88 -4.72
CA ARG A 124 3.66 15.00 -5.64
C ARG A 124 3.95 13.59 -5.11
N ASP A 125 4.16 13.45 -3.81
CA ASP A 125 4.53 12.19 -3.17
C ASP A 125 3.75 12.01 -1.86
N VAL A 126 3.41 10.77 -1.52
CA VAL A 126 2.80 10.45 -0.23
C VAL A 126 3.82 9.84 0.71
N GLU A 127 4.34 10.69 1.58
CA GLU A 127 4.99 10.26 2.81
C GLU A 127 3.96 10.13 3.92
N MET A 128 4.20 9.18 4.83
CA MET A 128 3.41 9.09 6.05
C MET A 128 3.81 10.24 6.97
N ASP A 129 2.83 11.00 7.44
CA ASP A 129 3.10 12.01 8.47
C ASP A 129 3.75 11.36 9.70
N ALA A 130 4.70 12.04 10.34
CA ALA A 130 5.49 11.47 11.43
C ALA A 130 4.62 11.09 12.64
N VAL A 131 3.57 11.85 12.94
CA VAL A 131 2.62 11.53 14.01
C VAL A 131 1.77 10.33 13.60
N ALA A 132 1.26 10.33 12.37
CA ALA A 132 0.50 9.20 11.82
C ALA A 132 1.32 7.90 11.80
N ALA A 133 2.63 7.97 11.51
CA ALA A 133 3.52 6.81 11.52
C ALA A 133 3.64 6.20 12.94
N VAL A 134 3.81 7.03 13.97
CA VAL A 134 3.87 6.58 15.37
C VAL A 134 2.54 5.95 15.80
N GLU A 135 1.41 6.56 15.45
CA GLU A 135 0.08 6.02 15.75
C GLU A 135 -0.15 4.66 15.09
N LEU A 136 0.26 4.49 13.84
CA LEU A 136 0.13 3.21 13.13
C LEU A 136 1.06 2.15 13.69
N GLN A 137 2.29 2.52 14.05
CA GLN A 137 3.20 1.59 14.71
C GLN A 137 2.60 1.09 16.04
N ALA A 138 2.02 1.99 16.85
CA ALA A 138 1.33 1.60 18.07
C ALA A 138 0.14 0.66 17.81
N GLN A 139 -0.60 0.86 16.71
CA GLN A 139 -1.68 -0.05 16.30
C GLN A 139 -1.17 -1.44 15.89
N VAL A 140 -0.03 -1.51 15.20
CA VAL A 140 0.61 -2.77 14.82
C VAL A 140 1.05 -3.54 16.07
N GLU A 141 1.72 -2.85 17.00
CA GLU A 141 2.18 -3.43 18.27
C GLU A 141 1.02 -3.88 19.18
N ALA A 142 -0.08 -3.12 19.22
CA ALA A 142 -1.29 -3.49 19.96
C ALA A 142 -1.93 -4.80 19.46
N GLN A 143 -1.58 -5.24 18.25
CA GLN A 143 -2.01 -6.52 17.68
C GLN A 143 -0.94 -7.62 17.82
N ASN A 144 0.12 -7.38 18.58
CA ASN A 144 1.28 -8.26 18.76
C ASN A 144 2.02 -8.57 17.44
N LEU A 145 1.98 -7.62 16.49
CA LEU A 145 2.68 -7.70 15.23
C LEU A 145 3.89 -6.76 15.23
N LYS A 146 4.80 -6.97 14.28
CA LYS A 146 5.89 -6.03 13.97
C LYS A 146 5.64 -5.38 12.63
N VAL A 147 6.11 -4.15 12.46
CA VAL A 147 6.16 -3.52 11.14
C VAL A 147 7.21 -4.26 10.31
N VAL A 148 6.79 -4.82 9.17
CA VAL A 148 7.65 -5.60 8.24
C VAL A 148 7.66 -5.01 6.83
N GLY A 149 6.95 -3.91 6.63
CA GLY A 149 6.87 -3.26 5.34
C GLY A 149 5.92 -2.08 5.34
N TRP A 150 5.76 -1.52 4.15
CA TRP A 150 4.85 -0.43 3.84
C TRP A 150 4.19 -0.65 2.50
N TYR A 151 3.12 0.07 2.23
CA TYR A 151 2.53 0.12 0.91
C TYR A 151 2.05 1.51 0.57
N HIS A 152 2.04 1.84 -0.72
CA HIS A 152 1.31 2.98 -1.26
C HIS A 152 0.56 2.62 -2.55
N SER A 153 -0.11 3.59 -3.17
CA SER A 153 -0.80 3.39 -4.44
C SER A 153 -0.30 4.31 -5.53
N HIS A 154 -0.31 3.81 -6.77
CA HIS A 154 -0.18 4.59 -8.00
C HIS A 154 -1.55 4.56 -8.73
N PRO A 155 -2.46 5.51 -8.46
CA PRO A 155 -3.86 5.37 -8.83
C PRO A 155 -4.10 5.17 -10.32
N VAL A 156 -3.36 5.85 -11.21
CA VAL A 156 -3.69 5.91 -12.66
C VAL A 156 -2.55 5.51 -13.59
N PHE A 157 -1.44 5.00 -13.04
CA PHE A 157 -0.25 4.61 -13.78
C PHE A 157 0.38 3.35 -13.17
N GLU A 158 1.39 2.80 -13.86
CA GLU A 158 2.02 1.54 -13.48
C GLU A 158 2.60 1.60 -12.05
N PRO A 159 2.43 0.53 -11.24
CA PRO A 159 2.97 0.43 -9.88
C PRO A 159 4.48 0.12 -9.89
N ILE A 160 5.25 0.99 -10.52
CA ILE A 160 6.71 0.96 -10.61
C ILE A 160 7.27 2.07 -9.71
N PRO A 161 8.24 1.80 -8.83
CA PRO A 161 8.74 2.79 -7.87
C PRO A 161 9.40 4.01 -8.53
N SER A 162 9.19 5.17 -7.92
CA SER A 162 9.92 6.41 -8.18
C SER A 162 11.28 6.44 -7.48
N GLY A 163 12.12 7.44 -7.75
CA GLY A 163 13.36 7.66 -7.00
C GLY A 163 13.12 7.89 -5.50
N VAL A 164 12.02 8.56 -5.14
CA VAL A 164 11.64 8.80 -3.72
C VAL A 164 11.26 7.50 -3.03
N ASP A 165 10.54 6.61 -3.72
CA ASP A 165 10.19 5.29 -3.20
C ASP A 165 11.45 4.45 -2.93
N ILE A 166 12.45 4.53 -3.81
CA ILE A 166 13.72 3.84 -3.66
C ILE A 166 14.49 4.37 -2.43
N ASP A 167 14.60 5.69 -2.30
CA ASP A 167 15.26 6.33 -1.15
C ASP A 167 14.58 5.91 0.17
N ASN A 168 13.25 5.96 0.22
CA ASN A 168 12.47 5.57 1.38
C ASN A 168 12.63 4.07 1.69
N GLN A 169 12.59 3.22 0.68
CA GLN A 169 12.75 1.78 0.82
C GLN A 169 14.14 1.42 1.37
N LEU A 170 15.22 2.06 0.88
CA LEU A 170 16.57 1.88 1.42
C LEU A 170 16.69 2.31 2.88
N ASN A 171 16.07 3.43 3.25
CA ASN A 171 16.10 3.92 4.62
C ASN A 171 15.38 2.95 5.58
N TYR A 172 14.19 2.46 5.21
CA TYR A 172 13.50 1.47 6.04
C TYR A 172 14.24 0.13 6.11
N GLN A 173 14.74 -0.37 4.99
CA GLN A 173 15.55 -1.59 4.99
C GLN A 173 16.71 -1.53 5.99
N ARG A 174 17.45 -0.41 6.01
CA ARG A 174 18.55 -0.20 6.96
C ARG A 174 18.07 -0.14 8.41
N LEU A 175 16.93 0.53 8.66
CA LEU A 175 16.35 0.66 10.00
C LEU A 175 15.93 -0.70 10.58
N PHE A 176 15.43 -1.60 9.73
CA PHE A 176 14.92 -2.91 10.14
C PHE A 176 15.93 -4.04 9.97
N ARG A 177 17.20 -3.71 9.74
CA ARG A 177 18.26 -4.71 9.54
C ARG A 177 18.38 -5.63 10.74
N ASP A 178 18.37 -6.94 10.46
CA ASP A 178 18.68 -7.96 11.44
C ASP A 178 20.20 -8.14 11.52
N GLU A 179 20.81 -7.71 12.63
CA GLU A 179 22.26 -7.75 12.81
C GLU A 179 22.84 -9.17 12.83
N ALA A 180 22.05 -10.16 13.24
CA ALA A 180 22.51 -11.55 13.32
C ALA A 180 22.67 -12.20 11.95
N THR A 181 21.73 -11.94 11.04
CA THR A 181 21.71 -12.52 9.69
C THR A 181 22.24 -11.58 8.61
N GLY A 182 22.33 -10.28 8.93
CA GLY A 182 22.67 -9.20 8.00
C GLY A 182 21.56 -8.87 6.99
N VAL A 183 20.40 -9.52 7.07
CA VAL A 183 19.25 -9.30 6.18
C VAL A 183 18.54 -8.01 6.56
N GLU A 184 17.99 -7.31 5.57
CA GLU A 184 17.15 -6.12 5.74
C GLU A 184 15.68 -6.51 5.46
N PRO A 185 14.97 -7.15 6.41
CA PRO A 185 13.64 -7.74 6.19
C PRO A 185 12.52 -6.70 6.19
N PHE A 186 12.53 -5.82 5.19
CA PHE A 186 11.49 -4.80 5.01
C PHE A 186 11.08 -4.73 3.53
N VAL A 187 9.77 -4.81 3.25
CA VAL A 187 9.24 -4.84 1.88
C VAL A 187 8.35 -3.64 1.59
N GLY A 188 8.47 -3.06 0.39
CA GLY A 188 7.56 -2.06 -0.14
C GLY A 188 6.54 -2.70 -1.07
N PHE A 189 5.29 -2.24 -1.03
CA PHE A 189 4.24 -2.62 -1.97
C PHE A 189 3.67 -1.39 -2.68
N ILE A 190 3.38 -1.52 -3.97
CA ILE A 190 2.71 -0.48 -4.76
C ILE A 190 1.45 -1.09 -5.38
N VAL A 191 0.31 -0.46 -5.13
CA VAL A 191 -0.99 -0.88 -5.68
C VAL A 191 -1.41 0.04 -6.82
N GLY A 192 -1.61 -0.51 -8.01
CA GLY A 192 -2.08 0.20 -9.20
C GLY A 192 -3.54 -0.14 -9.52
N PRO A 193 -4.54 0.65 -9.06
CA PRO A 193 -5.93 0.35 -9.29
C PRO A 193 -6.44 0.83 -10.65
N TYR A 194 -6.21 2.06 -11.11
CA TYR A 194 -6.98 2.63 -12.22
C TYR A 194 -6.22 2.89 -13.53
N ASP A 195 -5.04 2.31 -13.73
CA ASP A 195 -4.37 2.39 -15.04
C ASP A 195 -5.26 1.79 -16.15
N LEU A 196 -5.60 2.62 -17.13
CA LEU A 196 -6.49 2.26 -18.24
C LEU A 196 -5.90 1.17 -19.15
N ARG A 197 -4.58 0.95 -19.10
CA ARG A 197 -3.84 -0.03 -19.89
C ARG A 197 -3.85 -1.43 -19.28
N MET A 198 -4.36 -1.58 -18.06
CA MET A 198 -4.39 -2.90 -17.41
C MET A 198 -5.23 -3.92 -18.20
N PRO A 199 -4.77 -5.17 -18.31
CA PRO A 199 -5.44 -6.18 -19.13
C PRO A 199 -6.81 -6.59 -18.56
N THR A 200 -7.01 -6.50 -17.24
CA THR A 200 -8.24 -6.93 -16.56
C THR A 200 -8.71 -5.88 -15.55
N GLN A 201 -9.79 -6.18 -14.82
CA GLN A 201 -10.30 -5.34 -13.73
C GLN A 201 -9.48 -5.46 -12.45
N VAL A 202 -8.65 -6.49 -12.32
CA VAL A 202 -7.83 -6.75 -11.14
C VAL A 202 -6.70 -5.72 -11.06
N SER A 203 -6.53 -5.10 -9.90
CA SER A 203 -5.40 -4.19 -9.64
C SER A 203 -4.08 -4.91 -9.80
N GLU A 204 -3.05 -4.16 -10.16
CA GLU A 204 -1.67 -4.66 -10.07
C GLU A 204 -1.13 -4.38 -8.66
N VAL A 205 -0.43 -5.36 -8.08
CA VAL A 205 0.13 -5.27 -6.71
C VAL A 205 1.56 -5.75 -6.76
N THR A 206 2.48 -4.79 -6.74
CA THR A 206 3.90 -5.02 -6.97
C THR A 206 4.65 -4.91 -5.65
N ALA A 207 5.41 -5.94 -5.30
CA ALA A 207 6.29 -5.92 -4.13
C ALA A 207 7.73 -5.65 -4.58
N PHE A 208 8.46 -4.84 -3.81
CA PHE A 208 9.85 -4.49 -4.14
C PHE A 208 10.73 -4.28 -2.92
N VAL A 209 12.04 -4.38 -3.16
CA VAL A 209 13.12 -3.93 -2.28
C VAL A 209 14.10 -3.09 -3.11
N ALA A 210 14.96 -2.32 -2.45
CA ALA A 210 15.98 -1.54 -3.12
C ALA A 210 17.38 -2.06 -2.78
N GLN A 211 18.31 -2.01 -3.73
CA GLN A 211 19.71 -2.38 -3.52
C GLN A 211 20.65 -1.33 -4.12
N GLN A 212 21.72 -1.03 -3.39
CA GLN A 212 22.88 -0.32 -3.94
C GLN A 212 23.76 -1.32 -4.70
N ARG A 213 24.01 -1.04 -5.98
CA ARG A 213 24.91 -1.83 -6.83
C ARG A 213 26.00 -0.95 -7.42
N ARG A 214 27.23 -1.48 -7.43
CA ARG A 214 28.34 -0.86 -8.15
C ARG A 214 28.12 -0.98 -9.66
N GLY A 215 27.76 0.13 -10.29
CA GLY A 215 27.70 0.30 -11.73
C GLY A 215 29.05 0.75 -12.32
N ARG A 216 29.11 0.85 -13.66
CA ARG A 216 30.30 1.36 -14.37
C ARG A 216 30.55 2.86 -14.12
N GLY A 217 29.52 3.61 -13.71
CA GLY A 217 29.57 5.05 -13.47
C GLY A 217 29.54 5.46 -12.00
N GLY A 218 29.50 4.51 -11.06
CA GLY A 218 29.31 4.77 -9.63
C GLY A 218 28.34 3.79 -8.98
N ASP A 219 28.01 4.01 -7.71
CA ASP A 219 26.95 3.26 -7.03
C ASP A 219 25.59 3.71 -7.56
N GLU A 220 24.76 2.75 -8.00
CA GLU A 220 23.40 2.95 -8.45
C GLU A 220 22.42 2.32 -7.46
N GLU A 221 21.33 3.03 -7.17
CA GLU A 221 20.24 2.56 -6.33
C GLU A 221 19.13 2.04 -7.22
N LEU A 222 18.86 0.74 -7.14
CA LEU A 222 17.98 0.05 -8.08
C LEU A 222 16.88 -0.72 -7.33
N PRO A 223 15.62 -0.64 -7.78
CA PRO A 223 14.54 -1.42 -7.23
C PRO A 223 14.55 -2.83 -7.83
N PHE A 224 14.25 -3.83 -7.00
CA PHE A 224 14.12 -5.23 -7.38
C PHE A 224 12.73 -5.75 -7.04
N GLU A 225 12.10 -6.41 -8.00
CA GLU A 225 10.81 -7.06 -7.78
C GLU A 225 10.97 -8.23 -6.81
N VAL A 226 10.07 -8.31 -5.83
CA VAL A 226 10.00 -9.39 -4.85
C VAL A 226 8.82 -10.28 -5.19
N HIS A 227 9.08 -11.57 -5.40
CA HIS A 227 8.03 -12.55 -5.53
C HIS A 227 7.52 -12.99 -4.16
N TYR A 228 6.21 -13.11 -4.03
CA TYR A 228 5.54 -13.52 -2.79
C TYR A 228 4.51 -14.63 -3.03
N GLY A 229 4.36 -15.48 -2.01
CA GLY A 229 3.23 -16.40 -1.90
C GLY A 229 2.04 -15.73 -1.23
N VAL A 230 0.84 -16.23 -1.53
CA VAL A 230 -0.39 -15.83 -0.83
C VAL A 230 -0.89 -17.03 -0.03
N THR A 231 -1.22 -16.83 1.26
CA THR A 231 -1.80 -17.92 2.07
C THR A 231 -3.22 -18.25 1.63
N THR A 232 -3.78 -19.33 2.15
CA THR A 232 -5.12 -19.81 1.77
C THR A 232 -6.20 -19.42 2.79
N ASP A 233 -5.85 -18.63 3.79
CA ASP A 233 -6.75 -18.29 4.89
C ASP A 233 -7.88 -17.37 4.43
N ALA A 234 -9.13 -17.77 4.69
CA ALA A 234 -10.27 -16.91 4.45
C ALA A 234 -10.22 -15.66 5.37
N PRO A 235 -10.66 -14.49 4.88
CA PRO A 235 -10.67 -13.28 5.69
C PRO A 235 -11.62 -13.44 6.90
N GLY A 236 -11.05 -13.36 8.10
CA GLY A 236 -11.81 -13.42 9.34
C GLY A 236 -12.46 -12.09 9.73
N PRO A 237 -13.20 -12.03 10.86
CA PRO A 237 -13.91 -10.84 11.31
C PRO A 237 -13.04 -9.58 11.48
N LEU A 238 -11.78 -9.75 11.86
CA LEU A 238 -10.83 -8.64 11.99
C LEU A 238 -10.50 -8.00 10.64
N ALA A 239 -10.37 -8.80 9.58
CA ALA A 239 -10.14 -8.31 8.23
C ALA A 239 -11.37 -7.53 7.73
N LEU A 240 -12.57 -8.08 7.92
CA LEU A 240 -13.83 -7.41 7.54
C LEU A 240 -14.02 -6.09 8.30
N SER A 241 -13.69 -6.07 9.60
CA SER A 241 -13.73 -4.84 10.42
C SER A 241 -12.71 -3.82 9.94
N ALA A 242 -11.50 -4.26 9.55
CA ALA A 242 -10.49 -3.37 8.98
C ALA A 242 -10.96 -2.77 7.65
N MET A 243 -11.53 -3.58 6.74
CA MET A 243 -12.11 -3.10 5.48
C MET A 243 -13.19 -2.05 5.70
N ALA A 244 -14.13 -2.30 6.63
CA ALA A 244 -15.15 -1.32 7.00
C ALA A 244 -14.54 -0.02 7.56
N ALA A 245 -13.53 -0.14 8.43
CA ALA A 245 -12.83 1.02 8.97
C ALA A 245 -12.14 1.86 7.87
N VAL A 246 -11.57 1.23 6.83
CA VAL A 246 -10.99 1.94 5.68
C VAL A 246 -12.05 2.75 4.93
N VAL A 247 -13.22 2.16 4.71
CA VAL A 247 -14.35 2.85 4.05
C VAL A 247 -14.77 4.06 4.87
N VAL A 248 -14.96 3.89 6.17
CA VAL A 248 -15.38 4.97 7.07
C VAL A 248 -14.33 6.08 7.13
N SER A 249 -13.04 5.73 7.25
CA SER A 249 -11.96 6.72 7.34
C SER A 249 -11.82 7.54 6.06
N ASN A 250 -12.16 6.96 4.90
CA ASN A 250 -12.09 7.64 3.60
C ASN A 250 -13.35 8.44 3.22
N LYS A 251 -14.36 8.51 4.11
CA LYS A 251 -15.60 9.24 3.85
C LYS A 251 -15.40 10.69 3.43
N ALA A 252 -14.43 11.38 4.04
CA ALA A 252 -14.17 12.81 3.85
C ALA A 252 -12.78 13.09 3.25
N THR A 253 -12.10 12.07 2.72
CA THR A 253 -10.77 12.24 2.12
C THR A 253 -10.86 13.08 0.86
N ALA A 254 -9.94 14.04 0.70
CA ALA A 254 -9.79 14.78 -0.54
C ALA A 254 -9.40 13.81 -1.67
N GLY A 255 -10.12 13.83 -2.79
CA GLY A 255 -9.95 12.84 -3.84
C GLY A 255 -10.72 11.53 -3.60
N ARG A 256 -11.67 11.48 -2.65
CA ARG A 256 -12.56 10.32 -2.49
C ARG A 256 -13.19 9.94 -3.83
N VAL A 257 -13.02 8.68 -4.21
CA VAL A 257 -13.53 8.13 -5.47
C VAL A 257 -15.06 8.12 -5.49
N ASN A 258 -15.65 8.45 -6.65
CA ASN A 258 -17.06 8.19 -6.92
C ASN A 258 -17.24 6.75 -7.47
N PRO A 259 -17.90 5.82 -6.74
CA PRO A 259 -17.99 4.42 -7.16
C PRO A 259 -18.84 4.20 -8.42
N THR A 260 -19.81 5.09 -8.67
CA THR A 260 -20.71 4.98 -9.83
C THR A 260 -20.09 5.52 -11.11
N GLU A 261 -18.95 6.20 -11.01
CA GLU A 261 -18.23 6.73 -12.16
C GLU A 261 -17.67 5.60 -13.02
N LEU A 262 -17.63 5.81 -14.33
CA LEU A 262 -17.01 4.89 -15.25
C LEU A 262 -15.49 4.90 -15.04
N TRP A 263 -14.88 3.73 -14.85
CA TRP A 263 -13.43 3.59 -14.94
C TRP A 263 -13.00 3.61 -16.41
N ARG A 264 -13.60 2.73 -17.23
CA ARG A 264 -13.37 2.68 -18.69
C ARG A 264 -14.53 2.00 -19.43
N PRO A 265 -14.68 2.19 -20.75
CA PRO A 265 -15.84 1.70 -21.51
C PRO A 265 -15.78 0.20 -21.88
N PHE A 266 -14.84 -0.57 -21.32
CA PHE A 266 -14.61 -1.99 -21.56
C PHE A 266 -14.13 -2.68 -20.28
N THR A 267 -14.24 -4.01 -20.18
CA THR A 267 -13.79 -4.75 -18.99
C THR A 267 -12.35 -5.24 -19.12
N THR A 268 -11.96 -5.74 -20.29
CA THR A 268 -10.65 -6.34 -20.52
C THR A 268 -9.98 -5.85 -21.81
N LEU A 269 -8.67 -6.04 -21.89
CA LEU A 269 -7.90 -5.91 -23.12
C LEU A 269 -7.40 -7.30 -23.54
N VAL A 270 -7.77 -7.72 -24.74
CA VAL A 270 -7.27 -8.94 -25.38
C VAL A 270 -6.48 -8.53 -26.61
N ASP A 271 -5.18 -8.85 -26.65
CA ASP A 271 -4.25 -8.38 -27.69
C ASP A 271 -4.35 -6.87 -27.93
N THR A 272 -4.37 -6.09 -26.84
CA THR A 272 -4.54 -4.61 -26.83
C THR A 272 -5.89 -4.09 -27.32
N LYS A 273 -6.85 -4.96 -27.65
CA LYS A 273 -8.19 -4.58 -28.12
C LYS A 273 -9.20 -4.60 -26.96
N PRO A 274 -10.05 -3.58 -26.82
CA PRO A 274 -11.07 -3.53 -25.79
C PRO A 274 -12.16 -4.59 -26.02
N VAL A 275 -12.47 -5.35 -24.97
CA VAL A 275 -13.51 -6.39 -24.96
C VAL A 275 -14.41 -6.20 -23.72
N GLY A 276 -15.68 -6.60 -23.86
CA GLY A 276 -16.68 -6.49 -22.81
C GLY A 276 -17.40 -5.14 -22.80
N GLY A 277 -18.09 -4.85 -21.69
CA GLY A 277 -18.92 -3.65 -21.54
C GLY A 277 -18.30 -2.57 -20.64
N PRO A 278 -19.00 -1.43 -20.47
CA PRO A 278 -18.59 -0.36 -19.56
C PRO A 278 -18.37 -0.89 -18.14
N CYS A 279 -17.26 -0.49 -17.51
CA CYS A 279 -16.89 -0.91 -16.16
C CYS A 279 -16.86 0.30 -15.22
N THR A 280 -17.74 0.33 -14.22
CA THR A 280 -17.72 1.35 -13.17
C THR A 280 -16.59 1.11 -12.18
N LYS A 281 -16.20 2.13 -11.43
CA LYS A 281 -15.19 2.00 -10.36
C LYS A 281 -15.62 1.02 -9.27
N LEU A 282 -16.93 0.91 -8.98
CA LEU A 282 -17.48 -0.11 -8.08
C LEU A 282 -17.37 -1.52 -8.67
N ALA A 283 -17.76 -1.72 -9.93
CA ALA A 283 -17.68 -3.04 -10.59
C ALA A 283 -16.23 -3.52 -10.68
N LYS A 284 -15.30 -2.60 -10.95
CA LYS A 284 -13.87 -2.85 -10.91
C LYS A 284 -13.40 -3.24 -9.51
N LEU A 285 -13.71 -2.44 -8.48
CA LEU A 285 -13.34 -2.73 -7.08
C LEU A 285 -13.81 -4.14 -6.69
N ARG A 286 -15.08 -4.47 -6.98
CA ARG A 286 -15.63 -5.80 -6.70
C ARG A 286 -14.83 -6.91 -7.38
N ALA A 287 -14.53 -6.77 -8.66
CA ALA A 287 -13.76 -7.76 -9.41
C ALA A 287 -12.32 -7.91 -8.89
N SER A 288 -11.68 -6.81 -8.49
CA SER A 288 -10.33 -6.85 -7.92
C SER A 288 -10.30 -7.54 -6.57
N LEU A 289 -11.22 -7.19 -5.66
CA LEU A 289 -11.34 -7.83 -4.34
C LEU A 289 -11.69 -9.32 -4.46
N LEU A 290 -12.58 -9.69 -5.38
CA LEU A 290 -12.91 -11.10 -5.64
C LEU A 290 -11.65 -11.91 -6.01
N ALA A 291 -10.77 -11.35 -6.83
CA ALA A 291 -9.51 -11.98 -7.21
C ALA A 291 -8.49 -12.10 -6.06
N ARG A 292 -8.72 -11.42 -4.91
CA ARG A 292 -7.89 -11.56 -3.70
C ARG A 292 -8.45 -12.55 -2.70
N LEU A 293 -9.69 -13.01 -2.88
CA LEU A 293 -10.27 -14.02 -2.00
C LEU A 293 -9.66 -15.40 -2.32
N PRO A 294 -9.46 -16.27 -1.31
CA PRO A 294 -8.94 -17.62 -1.54
C PRO A 294 -9.87 -18.42 -2.46
N ALA A 295 -9.30 -19.24 -3.35
CA ALA A 295 -10.07 -20.04 -4.30
C ALA A 295 -11.07 -21.03 -3.66
N GLY A 296 -10.89 -21.37 -2.38
CA GLY A 296 -11.77 -22.28 -1.63
C GLY A 296 -12.96 -21.61 -0.94
N ILE A 297 -13.11 -20.30 -1.02
CA ILE A 297 -14.25 -19.59 -0.41
C ILE A 297 -15.54 -19.86 -1.20
N GLY A 298 -16.65 -20.05 -0.50
CA GLY A 298 -17.95 -20.26 -1.14
C GLY A 298 -18.42 -19.01 -1.89
N GLU A 299 -19.18 -19.21 -2.97
CA GLU A 299 -19.74 -18.10 -3.77
C GLU A 299 -20.59 -17.15 -2.91
N ILE A 300 -21.44 -17.70 -2.04
CA ILE A 300 -22.27 -16.94 -1.10
C ILE A 300 -21.41 -16.11 -0.15
N ASP A 301 -20.38 -16.72 0.47
CA ASP A 301 -19.50 -16.02 1.40
C ASP A 301 -18.72 -14.90 0.69
N SER A 302 -18.29 -15.15 -0.55
CA SER A 302 -17.60 -14.15 -1.36
C SER A 302 -18.51 -12.96 -1.67
N ASP A 303 -19.76 -13.22 -2.04
CA ASP A 303 -20.74 -12.16 -2.31
C ASP A 303 -21.10 -11.38 -1.06
N GLU A 304 -21.24 -12.04 0.10
CA GLU A 304 -21.50 -11.38 1.38
C GLU A 304 -20.38 -10.40 1.77
N ILE A 305 -19.11 -10.80 1.59
CA ILE A 305 -17.96 -9.94 1.86
C ILE A 305 -17.97 -8.72 0.93
N LEU A 306 -18.13 -8.96 -0.38
CA LEU A 306 -18.07 -7.91 -1.39
C LEU A 306 -19.26 -6.94 -1.29
N ASP A 307 -20.46 -7.46 -1.03
CA ASP A 307 -21.65 -6.65 -0.76
C ASP A 307 -21.52 -5.89 0.55
N GLY A 308 -20.87 -6.48 1.56
CA GLY A 308 -20.57 -5.83 2.82
C GLY A 308 -19.79 -4.52 2.62
N VAL A 309 -18.76 -4.55 1.77
CA VAL A 309 -18.00 -3.34 1.41
C VAL A 309 -18.89 -2.29 0.74
N ALA A 310 -19.69 -2.67 -0.25
CA ALA A 310 -20.56 -1.73 -0.96
C ALA A 310 -21.66 -1.15 -0.06
N LYS A 311 -22.26 -1.97 0.81
CA LYS A 311 -23.25 -1.54 1.82
C LYS A 311 -22.63 -0.57 2.81
N GLU A 312 -21.41 -0.84 3.27
CA GLU A 312 -20.67 0.07 4.16
C GLU A 312 -20.37 1.40 3.46
N MET A 313 -19.95 1.38 2.20
CA MET A 313 -19.73 2.61 1.41
C MET A 313 -21.02 3.42 1.27
N GLN A 314 -22.12 2.77 0.91
CA GLN A 314 -23.44 3.41 0.81
C GLN A 314 -23.86 4.06 2.14
N ALA A 315 -23.75 3.33 3.24
CA ALA A 315 -24.14 3.82 4.57
C ALA A 315 -23.21 4.92 5.07
N ALA A 316 -21.89 4.69 5.06
CA ALA A 316 -20.90 5.63 5.58
C ALA A 316 -20.86 6.92 4.75
N TRP A 317 -20.92 6.82 3.42
CA TRP A 317 -20.76 7.97 2.53
C TRP A 317 -22.07 8.66 2.16
N GLY A 318 -23.22 8.07 2.47
CA GLY A 318 -24.54 8.63 2.18
C GLY A 318 -24.86 8.67 0.68
N ILE A 319 -24.42 7.66 -0.06
CA ILE A 319 -24.64 7.50 -1.51
C ILE A 319 -25.57 6.31 -1.78
N ASP A 320 -26.25 6.30 -2.92
CA ASP A 320 -27.07 5.16 -3.33
C ASP A 320 -26.30 4.28 -4.33
N LEU A 321 -26.02 3.04 -3.94
CA LEU A 321 -25.37 2.02 -4.76
C LEU A 321 -26.33 0.89 -5.15
N GLY A 322 -27.64 1.06 -4.90
CA GLY A 322 -28.66 0.05 -5.23
C GLY A 322 -28.79 -1.09 -4.21
N TYR A 323 -28.15 -0.97 -3.04
CA TYR A 323 -28.29 -1.93 -1.96
C TYR A 323 -29.43 -1.51 -1.00
N ASP A 324 -30.09 -2.47 -0.36
CA ASP A 324 -31.08 -2.15 0.66
C ASP A 324 -30.44 -1.38 1.82
N LYS A 325 -31.11 -0.33 2.30
CA LYS A 325 -30.66 0.39 3.49
C LYS A 325 -30.65 -0.57 4.67
N PRO A 326 -29.58 -0.59 5.49
CA PRO A 326 -29.57 -1.42 6.69
C PRO A 326 -30.77 -1.05 7.56
N LYS A 327 -31.55 -2.06 7.96
CA LYS A 327 -32.65 -1.85 8.92
C LYS A 327 -32.06 -1.19 10.18
N PRO A 328 -32.69 -0.15 10.75
CA PRO A 328 -32.23 0.41 12.00
C PRO A 328 -32.14 -0.72 13.03
N LYS A 329 -30.98 -0.84 13.70
CA LYS A 329 -30.84 -1.78 14.82
C LYS A 329 -31.87 -1.35 15.89
N PRO A 330 -32.64 -2.31 16.45
CA PRO A 330 -33.58 -2.02 17.52
C PRO A 330 -32.87 -1.47 18.76
#